data_AF-A0A937HSC3-F1
#
_entry.id   AF-A0A937HSC3-F1
#
_cell.length_a   1.000
_cell.length_b   1.000
_cell.length_c   1.000
_cell.angle_alpha   90.00
_cell.angle_beta   90.00
_cell.angle_gamma   90.00
#
_symmetry.space_group_name_H-M   'P 1'
#
loop_
_entity.id
_entity.type
_entity.pdbx_description
1 polymer ?
#
loop_
_entity_poly.entity_id
_entity_poly.type
_entity_poly.pdbx_seq_one_letter_code
_entity_poly.pdbx_strand_id
1 'polypeptide(L)'
;MNKTKLLRRLGRYGAVGIVAAAVHAGILLLLSQWISVSLANPIAFLAASLAGYVGHALVTFREETGGKRFARRWLVLQYAVNLSVCALLPLILGPWVQPMLRTIVLVFTPTVLNALIWSRAAQFSAQQRTQGGTPPLLHADDLGLGAGVDHAIFDLVQSGRLDGASLLVNGPTAQRAIETWRQLPNPPALYLHVCLTEGPADSTNVDLPTSFGRLLLASWLPWQRRRLKPQIRRSLRQQISRFRQLTGANEIHLDGHQHVHLIPMVLDTVLGLAQSEQVTWIRTTAEPLPTDLPLNLWWDCFRQGGALKWLVLQCLTRLARPKLRAANVGTNQRFAGVLFTGRMTGEALECCWHTNHCQKASESGSRAMLLIHPAQPGNTDVMQEHQFTESFAFFSSPQREQEWQAMKNLIIH
;
A
#
# COMPACT_ATOMS: atom_id res chain seq x y z
N MET A 1 -22.78 -29.23 -1.99
CA MET A 1 -21.50 -29.97 -1.83
C MET A 1 -21.77 -31.28 -1.10
N ASN A 2 -21.41 -32.43 -1.67
CA ASN A 2 -21.85 -33.76 -1.20
C ASN A 2 -21.25 -34.11 0.19
N LYS A 3 -22.07 -34.46 1.20
CA LYS A 3 -21.66 -34.65 2.61
C LYS A 3 -20.51 -35.66 2.77
N THR A 4 -20.53 -36.72 1.97
CA THR A 4 -19.51 -37.78 1.91
C THR A 4 -18.15 -37.27 1.43
N LYS A 5 -18.13 -36.29 0.53
CA LYS A 5 -16.90 -35.65 0.02
C LYS A 5 -16.28 -34.72 1.07
N LEU A 6 -17.11 -34.04 1.87
CA LEU A 6 -16.68 -33.21 2.99
C LEU A 6 -16.09 -34.06 4.14
N LEU A 7 -16.74 -35.17 4.50
CA LEU A 7 -16.26 -36.07 5.55
C LEU A 7 -14.92 -36.73 5.21
N ARG A 8 -14.76 -37.20 3.97
CA ARG A 8 -13.49 -37.79 3.48
C ARG A 8 -12.36 -36.76 3.42
N ARG A 9 -12.68 -35.49 3.13
CA ARG A 9 -11.75 -34.35 3.15
C ARG A 9 -11.32 -34.04 4.59
N LEU A 10 -12.25 -33.89 5.52
CA LEU A 10 -11.95 -33.69 6.94
C LEU A 10 -11.08 -34.82 7.52
N GLY A 11 -11.35 -36.08 7.15
CA GLY A 11 -10.53 -37.23 7.58
C GLY A 11 -9.08 -37.18 7.09
N ARG A 12 -8.84 -36.81 5.83
CA ARG A 12 -7.47 -36.71 5.25
C ARG A 12 -6.67 -35.55 5.86
N TYR A 13 -7.32 -34.40 6.06
CA TYR A 13 -6.69 -33.25 6.72
C TYR A 13 -6.41 -33.53 8.21
N GLY A 14 -7.32 -34.22 8.90
CA GLY A 14 -7.13 -34.66 10.28
C GLY A 14 -5.95 -35.63 10.43
N ALA A 15 -5.79 -36.57 9.50
CA ALA A 15 -4.68 -37.52 9.53
C ALA A 15 -3.31 -36.83 9.39
N VAL A 16 -3.16 -35.87 8.46
CA VAL A 16 -1.91 -35.10 8.31
C VAL A 16 -1.63 -34.25 9.55
N GLY A 17 -2.66 -33.65 10.15
CA GLY A 17 -2.53 -32.88 11.39
C GLY A 17 -2.10 -33.73 12.60
N ILE A 18 -2.62 -34.95 12.73
CA ILE A 18 -2.22 -35.90 13.79
C ILE A 18 -0.74 -36.31 13.63
N VAL A 19 -0.30 -36.59 12.40
CA VAL A 19 1.11 -36.94 12.13
C VAL A 19 2.03 -35.75 12.47
N ALA A 20 1.67 -34.54 12.06
CA ALA A 20 2.44 -33.34 12.39
C ALA A 20 2.51 -33.10 13.90
N ALA A 21 1.40 -33.28 14.63
CA ALA A 21 1.35 -33.15 16.09
C ALA A 21 2.20 -34.22 16.80
N ALA A 22 2.20 -35.47 16.29
CA ALA A 22 3.04 -36.54 16.82
C ALA A 22 4.54 -36.24 16.62
N VAL A 23 4.92 -35.74 15.43
CA VAL A 23 6.29 -35.28 15.14
C VAL A 23 6.69 -34.13 16.06
N HIS A 24 5.81 -33.14 16.25
CA HIS A 24 6.04 -32.04 17.19
C HIS A 24 6.29 -32.57 18.60
N ALA A 25 5.39 -33.42 19.12
CA ALA A 25 5.49 -33.97 20.47
C ALA A 25 6.79 -34.77 20.67
N GLY A 26 7.15 -35.64 19.71
CA GLY A 26 8.36 -36.45 19.79
C GLY A 26 9.63 -35.60 19.84
N ILE A 27 9.75 -34.60 18.96
CA ILE A 27 10.92 -33.72 18.90
C ILE A 27 10.99 -32.80 20.11
N LEU A 28 9.84 -32.28 20.57
CA LEU A 28 9.77 -31.46 21.78
C LEU A 28 10.26 -32.23 23.01
N LEU A 29 9.75 -33.45 23.21
CA LEU A 29 10.15 -34.30 24.34
C LEU A 29 11.63 -34.66 24.28
N LEU A 30 12.14 -35.01 23.09
CA LEU A 30 13.56 -35.34 22.91
C LEU A 30 14.47 -34.15 23.19
N LEU A 31 14.21 -32.99 22.56
CA LEU A 31 15.07 -31.81 22.70
C LEU A 31 14.99 -31.19 24.10
N SER A 32 13.85 -31.30 24.77
CA SER A 32 13.68 -30.80 26.15
C SER A 32 14.58 -31.47 27.18
N GLN A 33 15.23 -32.59 26.83
CA GLN A 33 16.25 -33.24 27.66
C GLN A 33 17.60 -32.52 27.61
N TRP A 34 17.86 -31.73 26.56
CA TRP A 34 19.17 -31.14 26.27
C TRP A 34 19.16 -29.62 26.24
N ILE A 35 18.03 -29.00 25.88
CA ILE A 35 17.88 -27.56 25.75
C ILE A 35 16.58 -27.07 26.41
N SER A 36 16.49 -25.77 26.65
CA SER A 36 15.31 -25.17 27.26
C SER A 36 14.06 -25.38 26.39
N VAL A 37 12.89 -25.54 27.03
CA VAL A 37 11.61 -25.74 26.34
C VAL A 37 11.30 -24.57 25.38
N SER A 38 11.73 -23.35 25.72
CA SER A 38 11.59 -22.15 24.89
C SER A 38 12.40 -22.21 23.58
N LEU A 39 13.46 -23.02 23.53
CA LEU A 39 14.25 -23.26 22.32
C LEU A 39 13.82 -24.56 21.61
N ALA A 40 13.49 -25.61 22.37
CA ALA A 40 13.00 -26.89 21.85
C ALA A 40 11.68 -26.74 21.08
N ASN A 41 10.75 -25.92 21.59
CA ASN A 41 9.40 -25.82 21.03
C ASN A 41 9.35 -25.15 19.63
N PRO A 42 10.09 -24.05 19.35
CA PRO A 42 10.23 -23.54 18.00
C PRO A 42 10.84 -24.55 17.00
N ILE A 43 11.85 -25.31 17.43
CA ILE A 43 12.52 -26.31 16.58
C ILE A 43 11.56 -27.47 16.28
N ALA A 44 10.85 -27.95 17.29
CA ALA A 44 9.83 -28.98 17.14
C ALA A 44 8.70 -28.55 16.19
N PHE A 45 8.26 -27.29 16.29
CA PHE A 45 7.30 -26.70 15.35
C PHE A 45 7.83 -26.66 13.90
N LEU A 46 9.09 -26.26 13.69
CA LEU A 46 9.68 -26.23 12.34
C LEU A 46 9.71 -27.62 11.71
N ALA A 47 10.14 -28.63 12.46
CA ALA A 47 10.15 -30.02 11.99
C ALA A 47 8.74 -30.57 11.72
N ALA A 48 7.78 -30.29 12.62
CA ALA A 48 6.37 -30.62 12.40
C ALA A 48 5.79 -29.90 11.19
N SER A 49 6.19 -28.65 10.92
CA SER A 49 5.75 -27.89 9.75
C SER A 49 6.26 -28.50 8.44
N LEU A 50 7.47 -29.06 8.43
CA LEU A 50 8.03 -29.78 7.28
C LEU A 50 7.28 -31.09 7.04
N ALA A 51 7.04 -31.87 8.09
CA ALA A 51 6.25 -33.10 8.02
C ALA A 51 4.80 -32.82 7.55
N GLY A 52 4.18 -31.76 8.07
CA GLY A 52 2.86 -31.30 7.65
C GLY A 52 2.84 -30.81 6.19
N TYR A 53 3.85 -30.07 5.76
CA TYR A 53 3.96 -29.60 4.37
C TYR A 53 4.13 -30.77 3.40
N VAL A 54 5.01 -31.72 3.69
CA VAL A 54 5.20 -32.94 2.90
C VAL A 54 3.94 -33.79 2.87
N GLY A 55 3.27 -33.97 4.02
CA GLY A 55 2.00 -34.68 4.12
C GLY A 55 0.90 -34.01 3.28
N HIS A 56 0.79 -32.69 3.35
CA HIS A 56 -0.16 -31.95 2.52
C HIS A 56 0.19 -31.99 1.03
N ALA A 57 1.47 -31.90 0.68
CA ALA A 57 1.99 -31.98 -0.68
C ALA A 57 1.68 -33.33 -1.34
N LEU A 58 1.82 -34.43 -0.59
CA LEU A 58 1.59 -35.80 -1.07
C LEU A 58 0.11 -36.20 -1.06
N VAL A 59 -0.68 -35.72 -0.09
CA VAL A 59 -2.02 -36.26 0.18
C VAL A 59 -3.18 -35.32 -0.20
N THR A 60 -2.96 -34.00 -0.23
CA THR A 60 -4.06 -33.01 -0.34
C THR A 60 -3.87 -31.88 -1.37
N PHE A 61 -2.65 -31.60 -1.83
CA PHE A 61 -2.33 -30.36 -2.56
C PHE A 61 -2.92 -30.24 -3.98
N ARG A 62 -3.19 -31.38 -4.66
CA ARG A 62 -3.69 -31.40 -6.05
C ARG A 62 -5.17 -31.04 -6.20
N GLU A 63 -6.00 -31.20 -5.15
CA GLU A 63 -7.46 -31.02 -5.27
C GLU A 63 -7.96 -29.59 -4.96
N GLU A 64 -7.16 -28.75 -4.29
CA GLU A 64 -7.65 -27.44 -3.77
C GLU A 64 -6.99 -26.20 -4.34
N THR A 65 -5.74 -26.31 -4.76
CA THR A 65 -4.99 -25.14 -5.26
C THR A 65 -5.37 -24.79 -6.70
N GLY A 66 -5.98 -25.71 -7.44
CA GLY A 66 -6.24 -25.54 -8.88
C GLY A 66 -4.99 -25.16 -9.66
N GLY A 67 -3.79 -25.51 -9.16
CA GLY A 67 -2.50 -25.14 -9.73
C GLY A 67 -1.97 -23.73 -9.39
N LYS A 68 -2.68 -22.89 -8.62
CA LYS A 68 -2.18 -21.54 -8.24
C LYS A 68 -1.40 -21.55 -6.92
N ARG A 69 -0.31 -20.80 -6.87
CA ARG A 69 0.57 -20.66 -5.69
C ARG A 69 -0.22 -20.03 -4.53
N PHE A 70 -0.18 -20.64 -3.36
CA PHE A 70 -0.76 -20.08 -2.13
C PHE A 70 -0.13 -18.70 -1.85
N ALA A 71 -0.94 -17.71 -1.47
CA ALA A 71 -0.45 -16.35 -1.26
C ALA A 71 0.60 -16.33 -0.13
N ARG A 72 1.87 -16.16 -0.52
CA ARG A 72 3.08 -16.30 0.32
C ARG A 72 3.02 -15.52 1.63
N ARG A 73 2.27 -14.42 1.67
CA ARG A 73 2.03 -13.59 2.88
C ARG A 73 1.39 -14.36 4.04
N TRP A 74 0.47 -15.28 3.78
CA TRP A 74 -0.18 -16.07 4.83
C TRP A 74 0.79 -17.09 5.43
N LEU A 75 1.71 -17.60 4.60
CA LEU A 75 2.79 -18.48 5.05
C LEU A 75 3.80 -17.72 5.91
N VAL A 76 4.23 -16.52 5.50
CA VAL A 76 5.11 -15.67 6.32
C VAL A 76 4.44 -15.32 7.66
N LEU A 77 3.18 -14.88 7.65
CA LEU A 77 2.42 -14.59 8.87
C LEU A 77 2.30 -15.84 9.76
N GLN A 78 2.03 -17.00 9.17
CA GLN A 78 1.94 -18.28 9.89
C GLN A 78 3.26 -18.60 10.60
N TYR A 79 4.40 -18.52 9.90
CA TYR A 79 5.70 -18.81 10.51
C TYR A 79 6.05 -17.78 11.57
N ALA A 80 5.83 -16.48 11.33
CA ALA A 80 6.10 -15.43 12.31
C ALA A 80 5.28 -15.64 13.60
N VAL A 81 3.96 -15.79 13.48
CA VAL A 81 3.07 -15.97 14.65
C VAL A 81 3.42 -17.26 15.41
N ASN A 82 3.57 -18.39 14.72
CA ASN A 82 3.83 -19.65 15.41
C ASN A 82 5.23 -19.74 16.00
N LEU A 83 6.27 -19.17 15.37
CA LEU A 83 7.60 -19.15 15.97
C LEU A 83 7.60 -18.27 17.23
N SER A 84 6.96 -17.10 17.20
CA SER A 84 6.79 -16.25 18.37
C SER A 84 6.02 -16.96 19.49
N VAL A 85 4.88 -17.57 19.16
CA VAL A 85 4.07 -18.32 20.14
C VAL A 85 4.86 -19.50 20.70
N CYS A 86 5.55 -20.28 19.87
CA CYS A 86 6.34 -21.42 20.33
C CYS A 86 7.48 -21.01 21.26
N ALA A 87 8.09 -19.85 21.04
CA ALA A 87 9.17 -19.34 21.90
C ALA A 87 8.65 -18.76 23.23
N LEU A 88 7.51 -18.06 23.20
CA LEU A 88 6.98 -17.33 24.36
C LEU A 88 6.04 -18.16 25.23
N LEU A 89 5.24 -19.05 24.65
CA LEU A 89 4.26 -19.86 25.37
C LEU A 89 4.85 -20.72 26.51
N PRO A 90 6.06 -21.32 26.38
CA PRO A 90 6.71 -22.03 27.49
C PRO A 90 7.05 -21.15 28.70
N LEU A 91 7.25 -19.84 28.49
CA LEU A 91 7.53 -18.87 29.55
C LEU A 91 6.25 -18.47 30.31
N ILE A 92 5.12 -18.46 29.59
CA ILE A 92 3.78 -18.19 30.14
C ILE A 92 3.26 -19.42 30.90
N LEU A 93 3.49 -20.62 30.36
CA LEU A 93 3.15 -21.90 31.00
C LEU A 93 4.19 -22.23 32.08
N GLY A 94 4.01 -21.63 33.26
CA GLY A 94 4.83 -21.86 34.44
C GLY A 94 4.77 -23.31 34.98
N PRO A 95 5.58 -23.63 35.99
CA PRO A 95 5.70 -24.98 36.56
C PRO A 95 4.43 -25.51 37.23
N TRP A 96 3.43 -24.66 37.44
CA TRP A 96 2.11 -24.96 38.03
C TRP A 96 1.20 -25.77 37.10
N VAL A 97 1.53 -25.88 35.81
CA VAL A 97 0.75 -26.65 34.83
C VAL A 97 1.25 -28.09 34.82
N GLN A 98 0.33 -29.05 34.93
CA GLN A 98 0.68 -30.48 34.90
C GLN A 98 1.49 -30.82 33.62
N PRO A 99 2.54 -31.67 33.71
CA PRO A 99 3.46 -31.93 32.60
C PRO A 99 2.76 -32.41 31.31
N MET A 100 1.79 -33.32 31.46
CA MET A 100 1.00 -33.81 30.32
C MET A 100 0.19 -32.70 29.66
N LEU A 101 -0.50 -31.89 30.46
CA LEU A 101 -1.31 -30.76 29.98
C LEU A 101 -0.42 -29.70 29.31
N ARG A 102 0.77 -29.44 29.87
CA ARG A 102 1.76 -28.51 29.31
C ARG A 102 2.18 -28.95 27.90
N THR A 103 2.53 -30.23 27.72
CA THR A 103 2.89 -30.77 26.41
C THR A 103 1.75 -30.67 25.40
N ILE A 104 0.52 -30.99 25.82
CA ILE A 104 -0.67 -30.86 24.96
C ILE A 104 -0.85 -29.41 24.49
N VAL A 105 -0.77 -28.43 25.40
CA VAL A 105 -0.92 -27.01 25.04
C VAL A 105 0.19 -26.56 24.08
N LEU A 106 1.45 -26.94 24.32
CA LEU A 106 2.58 -26.56 23.47
C LEU A 106 2.49 -27.12 22.05
N VAL A 107 1.99 -28.35 21.89
CA VAL A 107 1.86 -29.05 20.60
C VAL A 107 0.61 -28.59 19.83
N PHE A 108 -0.53 -28.45 20.51
CA PHE A 108 -1.79 -28.14 19.84
C PHE A 108 -2.01 -26.65 19.59
N THR A 109 -1.41 -25.74 20.35
CA THR A 109 -1.60 -24.29 20.14
C THR A 109 -1.16 -23.84 18.74
N PRO A 110 0.05 -24.18 18.23
CA PRO A 110 0.46 -23.82 16.88
C PRO A 110 -0.40 -24.50 15.80
N THR A 111 -0.90 -25.71 16.09
CA THR A 111 -1.79 -26.44 15.20
C THR A 111 -3.15 -25.76 15.05
N VAL A 112 -3.73 -25.28 16.16
CA VAL A 112 -4.98 -24.49 16.15
C VAL A 112 -4.77 -23.13 15.48
N LEU A 113 -3.66 -22.44 15.77
CA LEU A 113 -3.31 -21.18 15.12
C LEU A 113 -3.16 -21.36 13.60
N ASN A 114 -2.51 -22.43 13.16
CA ASN A 114 -2.47 -22.80 11.75
C ASN A 114 -3.89 -22.95 11.19
N ALA A 115 -4.75 -23.76 11.80
CA ALA A 115 -6.11 -23.96 11.31
C ALA A 115 -6.91 -22.65 11.18
N LEU A 116 -6.77 -21.72 12.14
CA LEU A 116 -7.41 -20.40 12.11
C LEU A 116 -6.87 -19.52 10.98
N ILE A 117 -5.54 -19.45 10.82
CA ILE A 117 -4.89 -18.69 9.76
C ILE A 117 -5.30 -19.25 8.39
N TRP A 118 -5.30 -20.57 8.23
CA TRP A 118 -5.71 -21.27 7.01
C TRP A 118 -7.19 -21.07 6.69
N SER A 119 -8.08 -21.13 7.68
CA SER A 119 -9.51 -20.83 7.50
C SER A 119 -9.72 -19.40 7.03
N ARG A 120 -9.02 -18.44 7.64
CA ARG A 120 -9.11 -17.01 7.26
C ARG A 120 -8.52 -16.75 5.88
N ALA A 121 -7.40 -17.42 5.54
CA ALA A 121 -6.80 -17.36 4.22
C ALA A 121 -7.73 -17.94 3.15
N ALA A 122 -8.35 -19.09 3.42
CA ALA A 122 -9.31 -19.74 2.51
C ALA A 122 -10.56 -18.88 2.29
N GLN A 123 -11.11 -18.27 3.35
CA GLN A 123 -12.23 -17.32 3.23
C GLN A 123 -11.85 -16.09 2.40
N PHE A 124 -10.65 -15.53 2.62
CA PHE A 124 -10.14 -14.40 1.85
C PHE A 124 -9.99 -14.75 0.36
N SER A 125 -9.40 -15.91 0.05
CA SER A 125 -9.25 -16.39 -1.33
C SER A 125 -10.58 -16.75 -1.99
N ALA A 126 -11.54 -17.31 -1.25
CA ALA A 126 -12.88 -17.61 -1.75
C ALA A 126 -13.69 -16.33 -2.06
N GLN A 127 -13.55 -15.30 -1.23
CA GLN A 127 -14.15 -13.98 -1.47
C GLN A 127 -13.56 -13.30 -2.71
N GLN A 128 -12.26 -13.45 -2.96
CA GLN A 128 -11.64 -12.94 -4.19
C GLN A 128 -12.10 -13.67 -5.46
N ARG A 129 -12.46 -14.95 -5.38
CA ARG A 129 -12.88 -15.76 -6.54
C ARG A 129 -14.33 -15.54 -6.99
N THR A 130 -15.19 -14.98 -6.14
CA THR A 130 -16.64 -14.97 -6.34
C THR A 130 -17.22 -13.62 -6.72
N GLN A 131 -16.41 -12.56 -6.80
CA GLN A 131 -16.90 -11.21 -7.07
C GLN A 131 -16.29 -10.67 -8.36
N GLY A 132 -17.16 -10.25 -9.30
CA GLY A 132 -16.74 -9.39 -10.41
C GLY A 132 -16.16 -8.10 -9.83
N GLY A 133 -14.87 -7.90 -10.04
CA GLY A 133 -14.15 -6.78 -9.47
C GLY A 133 -14.44 -5.47 -10.21
N THR A 134 -14.33 -4.36 -9.51
CA THR A 134 -14.32 -3.04 -10.16
C THR A 134 -12.87 -2.62 -10.37
N PRO A 135 -12.42 -2.34 -11.61
CA PRO A 135 -11.04 -1.95 -11.85
C PRO A 135 -10.66 -0.71 -11.03
N PRO A 136 -9.40 -0.61 -10.56
CA PRO A 136 -8.92 0.62 -9.97
C PRO A 136 -8.95 1.76 -10.99
N LEU A 137 -9.09 2.99 -10.51
CA LEU A 137 -8.91 4.21 -11.31
C LEU A 137 -7.42 4.43 -11.55
N LEU A 138 -7.00 4.61 -12.80
CA LEU A 138 -5.62 4.94 -13.12
C LEU A 138 -5.39 6.45 -13.02
N HIS A 139 -4.37 6.83 -12.26
CA HIS A 139 -4.12 8.23 -11.92
C HIS A 139 -2.64 8.59 -12.11
N ALA A 140 -2.37 9.73 -12.74
CA ALA A 140 -1.01 10.23 -12.94
C ALA A 140 -0.72 11.49 -12.10
N ASP A 141 0.38 11.47 -11.35
CA ASP A 141 0.85 12.66 -10.63
C ASP A 141 1.81 13.51 -11.49
N ASP A 142 2.11 14.73 -11.03
CA ASP A 142 3.11 15.66 -11.57
C ASP A 142 2.76 16.40 -12.88
N LEU A 143 1.49 16.55 -13.25
CA LEU A 143 1.15 17.44 -14.38
C LEU A 143 1.59 18.89 -14.07
N GLY A 144 2.17 19.58 -15.04
CA GLY A 144 2.70 20.93 -14.92
C GLY A 144 4.13 21.02 -14.40
N LEU A 145 4.75 19.87 -14.11
CA LEU A 145 6.11 19.80 -13.60
C LEU A 145 7.16 20.01 -14.70
N GLY A 146 6.90 19.55 -15.92
CA GLY A 146 7.84 19.65 -17.03
C GLY A 146 7.29 19.05 -18.32
N ALA A 147 7.81 19.50 -19.46
CA ALA A 147 7.25 19.17 -20.77
C ALA A 147 7.21 17.66 -21.08
N GLY A 148 8.24 16.91 -20.66
CA GLY A 148 8.28 15.44 -20.85
C GLY A 148 7.26 14.69 -19.99
N VAL A 149 6.96 15.20 -18.79
CA VAL A 149 5.91 14.65 -17.91
C VAL A 149 4.54 14.97 -18.49
N ASP A 150 4.31 16.24 -18.85
CA ASP A 150 3.07 16.70 -19.44
C ASP A 150 2.72 15.91 -20.71
N HIS A 151 3.70 15.72 -21.60
CA HIS A 151 3.53 14.95 -22.83
C HIS A 151 3.07 13.51 -22.56
N ALA A 152 3.74 12.81 -21.63
CA ALA A 152 3.38 11.43 -21.30
C ALA A 152 1.99 11.32 -20.67
N ILE A 153 1.59 12.29 -19.83
CA ILE A 153 0.24 12.36 -19.27
C ILE A 153 -0.78 12.60 -20.40
N PHE A 154 -0.53 13.55 -21.30
CA PHE A 154 -1.45 13.83 -22.42
C PHE A 154 -1.62 12.63 -23.35
N ASP A 155 -0.54 11.91 -23.68
CA ASP A 155 -0.60 10.70 -24.50
C ASP A 155 -1.49 9.62 -23.85
N LEU A 156 -1.39 9.44 -22.53
CA LEU A 156 -2.23 8.50 -21.80
C LEU A 156 -3.69 8.96 -21.66
N VAL A 157 -3.94 10.27 -21.53
CA VAL A 157 -5.32 10.80 -21.55
C VAL A 157 -5.95 10.63 -22.93
N GLN A 158 -5.24 10.98 -23.99
CA GLN A 158 -5.73 10.89 -25.38
C GLN A 158 -6.00 9.45 -25.81
N SER A 159 -5.26 8.48 -25.25
CA SER A 159 -5.50 7.05 -25.46
C SER A 159 -6.56 6.45 -24.52
N GLY A 160 -7.24 7.27 -23.70
CA GLY A 160 -8.31 6.84 -22.81
C GLY A 160 -7.84 5.93 -21.67
N ARG A 161 -6.56 6.02 -21.28
CA ARG A 161 -5.97 5.17 -20.24
C ARG A 161 -6.11 5.74 -18.84
N LEU A 162 -6.15 7.06 -18.69
CA LEU A 162 -6.21 7.73 -17.38
C LEU A 162 -7.64 8.11 -16.97
N ASP A 163 -7.95 7.85 -15.70
CA ASP A 163 -9.16 8.28 -15.03
C ASP A 163 -8.97 9.60 -14.24
N GLY A 164 -7.72 10.03 -14.06
CA GLY A 164 -7.39 11.30 -13.43
C GLY A 164 -5.91 11.70 -13.52
N ALA A 165 -5.64 12.97 -13.21
CA ALA A 165 -4.29 13.49 -13.04
C ALA A 165 -4.20 14.51 -11.90
N SER A 166 -3.00 14.75 -11.38
CA SER A 166 -2.74 15.77 -10.34
C SER A 166 -1.83 16.87 -10.86
N LEU A 167 -2.30 18.12 -10.74
CA LEU A 167 -1.63 19.33 -11.23
C LEU A 167 -0.79 19.99 -10.13
N LEU A 168 0.50 20.16 -10.41
CA LEU A 168 1.39 21.06 -9.67
C LEU A 168 1.20 22.48 -10.17
N VAL A 169 0.36 23.26 -9.49
CA VAL A 169 -0.03 24.63 -9.92
C VAL A 169 1.12 25.64 -9.96
N ASN A 170 2.19 25.38 -9.23
CA ASN A 170 3.41 26.18 -9.20
C ASN A 170 4.54 25.55 -10.03
N GLY A 171 4.26 24.47 -10.75
CA GLY A 171 5.21 23.85 -11.66
C GLY A 171 5.49 24.74 -12.87
N PRO A 172 6.68 24.63 -13.48
CA PRO A 172 7.13 25.55 -14.54
C PRO A 172 6.27 25.49 -15.80
N THR A 173 5.65 24.35 -16.09
CA THR A 173 4.80 24.17 -17.28
C THR A 173 3.31 24.21 -16.96
N ALA A 174 2.91 24.44 -15.71
CA ALA A 174 1.53 24.33 -15.25
C ALA A 174 0.52 25.15 -16.08
N GLN A 175 0.87 26.39 -16.45
CA GLN A 175 0.02 27.25 -17.28
C GLN A 175 -0.24 26.61 -18.65
N ARG A 176 0.83 26.24 -19.36
CA ARG A 176 0.76 25.61 -20.68
C ARG A 176 0.10 24.23 -20.65
N ALA A 177 0.35 23.48 -19.57
CA ALA A 177 -0.24 22.17 -19.37
C ALA A 177 -1.76 22.27 -19.29
N ILE A 178 -2.28 23.29 -18.62
CA ILE A 178 -3.73 23.49 -18.47
C ILE A 178 -4.39 24.06 -19.72
N GLU A 179 -3.70 24.92 -20.46
CA GLU A 179 -4.14 25.34 -21.79
C GLU A 179 -4.34 24.13 -22.71
N THR A 180 -3.39 23.19 -22.69
CA THR A 180 -3.50 21.92 -23.43
C THR A 180 -4.62 21.03 -22.86
N TRP A 181 -4.69 20.88 -21.53
CA TRP A 181 -5.69 20.03 -20.86
C TRP A 181 -7.12 20.43 -21.21
N ARG A 182 -7.41 21.73 -21.31
CA ARG A 182 -8.73 22.27 -21.69
C ARG A 182 -9.11 21.98 -23.15
N GLN A 183 -8.14 21.69 -24.01
CA GLN A 183 -8.37 21.36 -25.42
C GLN A 183 -8.60 19.86 -25.63
N LEU A 184 -8.37 19.02 -24.61
CA LEU A 184 -8.61 17.59 -24.71
C LEU A 184 -10.12 17.29 -24.78
N PRO A 185 -10.54 16.30 -25.58
CA PRO A 185 -11.93 15.86 -25.59
C PRO A 185 -12.22 15.10 -24.29
N ASN A 186 -13.19 15.57 -23.50
CA ASN A 186 -13.62 14.95 -22.23
C ASN A 186 -12.45 14.61 -21.28
N PRO A 187 -11.66 15.61 -20.84
CA PRO A 187 -10.53 15.33 -19.98
C PRO A 187 -11.00 14.69 -18.65
N PRO A 188 -10.22 13.75 -18.09
CA PRO A 188 -10.56 13.11 -16.83
C PRO A 188 -10.48 14.10 -15.65
N ALA A 189 -10.79 13.63 -14.45
CA ALA A 189 -10.77 14.47 -13.26
C ALA A 189 -9.35 14.98 -12.95
N LEU A 190 -9.24 16.27 -12.64
CA LEU A 190 -7.98 16.92 -12.29
C LEU A 190 -7.96 17.30 -10.81
N TYR A 191 -6.86 16.99 -10.14
CA TYR A 191 -6.68 17.14 -8.70
C TYR A 191 -5.59 18.18 -8.43
N LEU A 192 -5.71 18.91 -7.33
CA LEU A 192 -4.63 19.79 -6.86
C LEU A 192 -3.53 18.93 -6.23
N HIS A 193 -2.34 18.94 -6.84
CA HIS A 193 -1.14 18.32 -6.30
C HIS A 193 -0.41 19.30 -5.39
N VAL A 194 -0.70 19.28 -4.09
CA VAL A 194 -0.05 20.20 -3.16
C VAL A 194 1.44 19.90 -3.03
N CYS A 195 2.29 20.89 -3.27
CA CYS A 195 3.72 20.81 -2.99
C CYS A 195 4.10 21.81 -1.89
N LEU A 196 4.78 21.33 -0.84
CA LEU A 196 5.26 22.15 0.28
C LEU A 196 6.76 21.98 0.56
N THR A 197 7.41 21.05 -0.14
CA THR A 197 8.78 20.62 0.14
C THR A 197 9.76 20.97 -0.98
N GLU A 198 9.26 21.31 -2.16
CA GLU A 198 10.05 21.58 -3.37
C GLU A 198 9.40 22.67 -4.24
N GLY A 199 10.15 23.14 -5.22
CA GLY A 199 9.73 24.16 -6.17
C GLY A 199 10.20 25.56 -5.78
N PRO A 200 9.93 26.57 -6.62
CA PRO A 200 10.41 27.92 -6.41
C PRO A 200 9.93 28.43 -5.05
N ALA A 201 10.88 28.86 -4.22
CA ALA A 201 10.58 29.48 -2.94
C ALA A 201 9.66 30.67 -3.16
N ASP A 202 8.40 30.54 -2.75
CA ASP A 202 7.52 31.69 -2.63
C ASP A 202 8.16 32.62 -1.58
N SER A 203 8.45 33.86 -1.96
CA SER A 203 9.06 34.87 -1.08
C SER A 203 8.23 35.11 0.20
N THR A 204 6.99 34.60 0.25
CA THR A 204 6.10 34.64 1.40
C THR A 204 6.14 33.42 2.33
N ASN A 205 6.89 32.36 1.98
CA ASN A 205 6.95 31.06 2.69
C ASN A 205 8.39 30.56 2.96
N VAL A 206 9.30 31.49 3.30
CA VAL A 206 10.77 31.29 3.45
C VAL A 206 11.17 30.19 4.47
N ASP A 207 10.27 29.77 5.34
CA ASP A 207 10.58 28.99 6.56
C ASP A 207 10.09 27.53 6.50
N LEU A 208 9.47 27.09 5.41
CA LEU A 208 8.93 25.73 5.30
C LEU A 208 10.07 24.69 5.16
N PRO A 209 9.99 23.56 5.88
CA PRO A 209 10.97 22.49 5.73
C PRO A 209 11.00 21.94 4.30
N THR A 210 12.20 21.83 3.74
CA THR A 210 12.45 21.40 2.35
C THR A 210 12.36 19.88 2.13
N SER A 211 11.78 19.11 3.07
CA SER A 211 11.60 17.66 2.87
C SER A 211 10.47 17.08 3.71
N PHE A 212 9.87 16.00 3.19
CA PHE A 212 8.79 15.28 3.87
C PHE A 212 9.16 14.88 5.30
N GLY A 213 10.35 14.32 5.51
CA GLY A 213 10.80 13.85 6.82
C GLY A 213 10.92 14.99 7.84
N ARG A 214 11.48 16.13 7.44
CA ARG A 214 11.60 17.31 8.32
C ARG A 214 10.24 17.90 8.65
N LEU A 215 9.34 17.99 7.66
CA LEU A 215 7.98 18.48 7.87
C LEU A 215 7.16 17.53 8.76
N LEU A 216 7.35 16.21 8.59
CA LEU A 216 6.74 15.21 9.45
C LEU A 216 7.23 15.34 10.89
N LEU A 217 8.55 15.44 11.13
CA LEU A 217 9.12 15.64 12.47
C LEU A 217 8.61 16.94 13.12
N ALA A 218 8.60 18.04 12.37
CA ALA A 218 8.05 19.32 12.84
C ALA A 218 6.57 19.22 13.21
N SER A 219 5.81 18.37 12.52
CA SER A 219 4.41 18.07 12.82
C SER A 219 4.20 17.33 14.15
N TRP A 220 5.24 16.83 14.82
CA TRP A 220 5.12 16.24 16.17
C TRP A 220 5.52 17.22 17.28
N LEU A 221 6.17 18.34 16.94
CA LEU A 221 6.71 19.31 17.89
C LEU A 221 5.73 20.50 18.04
N PRO A 222 5.15 20.75 19.23
CA PRO A 222 4.12 21.78 19.40
C PRO A 222 4.56 23.19 19.01
N TRP A 223 5.80 23.57 19.31
CA TRP A 223 6.30 24.91 18.96
C TRP A 223 6.51 25.08 17.45
N GLN A 224 7.03 24.04 16.76
CA GLN A 224 7.16 24.06 15.30
C GLN A 224 5.79 24.11 14.63
N ARG A 225 4.80 23.37 15.16
CA ARG A 225 3.42 23.49 14.69
C ARG A 225 2.89 24.92 14.76
N ARG A 226 3.08 25.61 15.88
CA ARG A 226 2.63 27.00 16.05
C ARG A 226 3.31 27.94 15.06
N ARG A 227 4.61 27.74 14.81
CA ARG A 227 5.41 28.54 13.85
C ARG A 227 5.02 28.28 12.38
N LEU A 228 4.87 27.01 11.99
CA LEU A 228 4.73 26.61 10.58
C LEU A 228 3.29 26.60 10.09
N LYS A 229 2.31 26.32 10.96
CA LYS A 229 0.89 26.22 10.55
C LYS A 229 0.35 27.45 9.82
N PRO A 230 0.65 28.71 10.22
CA PRO A 230 0.23 29.89 9.46
C PRO A 230 0.80 29.94 8.04
N GLN A 231 2.06 29.54 7.86
CA GLN A 231 2.73 29.52 6.56
C GLN A 231 2.15 28.42 5.65
N ILE A 232 1.95 27.22 6.20
CA ILE A 232 1.27 26.13 5.49
C ILE A 232 -0.13 26.56 5.06
N ARG A 233 -0.89 27.23 5.94
CA ARG A 233 -2.24 27.73 5.62
C ARG A 233 -2.21 28.76 4.49
N ARG A 234 -1.22 29.67 4.48
CA ARG A 234 -1.05 30.66 3.41
C ARG A 234 -0.72 29.98 2.09
N SER A 235 0.28 29.10 2.07
CA SER A 235 0.68 28.35 0.89
C SER A 235 -0.46 27.51 0.31
N LEU A 236 -1.20 26.79 1.15
CA LEU A 236 -2.37 26.01 0.72
C LEU A 236 -3.44 26.89 0.06
N ARG A 237 -3.75 28.06 0.64
CA ARG A 237 -4.71 29.00 0.05
C ARG A 237 -4.24 29.56 -1.28
N GLN A 238 -2.96 29.90 -1.39
CA GLN A 238 -2.37 30.37 -2.65
C GLN A 238 -2.47 29.29 -3.73
N GLN A 239 -2.09 28.04 -3.41
CA GLN A 239 -2.17 26.92 -4.34
C GLN A 239 -3.61 26.58 -4.73
N ILE A 240 -4.57 26.59 -3.79
CA ILE A 240 -6.00 26.39 -4.09
C ILE A 240 -6.53 27.51 -4.98
N SER A 241 -6.23 28.78 -4.67
CA SER A 241 -6.64 29.92 -5.48
C SER A 241 -6.08 29.82 -6.90
N ARG A 242 -4.78 29.51 -7.04
CA ARG A 242 -4.13 29.31 -8.34
C ARG A 242 -4.76 28.14 -9.11
N PHE A 243 -5.06 27.03 -8.43
CA PHE A 243 -5.74 25.90 -9.05
C PHE A 243 -7.08 26.33 -9.64
N ARG A 244 -7.92 27.05 -8.88
CA ARG A 244 -9.20 27.56 -9.37
C ARG A 244 -9.06 28.50 -10.56
N GLN A 245 -8.09 29.41 -10.53
CA GLN A 245 -7.82 30.31 -11.65
C GLN A 245 -7.44 29.54 -12.91
N LEU A 246 -6.61 28.51 -12.77
CA LEU A 246 -6.15 27.68 -13.88
C LEU A 246 -7.26 26.76 -14.40
N THR A 247 -8.07 26.15 -13.54
CA THR A 247 -8.99 25.07 -13.96
C THR A 247 -10.44 25.53 -14.10
N GLY A 248 -10.84 26.57 -13.37
CA GLY A 248 -12.25 26.95 -13.18
C GLY A 248 -13.01 26.01 -12.22
N ALA A 249 -12.32 25.12 -11.51
CA ALA A 249 -12.96 24.16 -10.59
C ALA A 249 -13.56 24.86 -9.36
N ASN A 250 -14.80 24.53 -9.04
CA ASN A 250 -15.46 24.99 -7.81
C ASN A 250 -15.13 24.09 -6.63
N GLU A 251 -15.25 22.78 -6.83
CA GLU A 251 -14.88 21.75 -5.87
C GLU A 251 -13.41 21.36 -6.03
N ILE A 252 -12.72 21.19 -4.90
CA ILE A 252 -11.30 20.87 -4.86
C ILE A 252 -11.12 19.42 -4.41
N HIS A 253 -10.60 18.61 -5.33
CA HIS A 253 -10.01 17.32 -4.98
C HIS A 253 -8.50 17.49 -4.82
N LEU A 254 -7.95 16.95 -3.73
CA LEU A 254 -6.58 17.24 -3.32
C LEU A 254 -5.79 15.96 -3.06
N ASP A 255 -4.55 15.99 -3.51
CA ASP A 255 -3.48 15.16 -2.98
C ASP A 255 -2.21 16.00 -2.79
N GLY A 256 -1.07 15.36 -2.65
CA GLY A 256 0.18 16.06 -2.38
C GLY A 256 1.38 15.34 -2.95
N HIS A 257 2.31 16.15 -3.43
CA HIS A 257 3.64 15.75 -3.81
C HIS A 257 4.32 15.08 -2.63
N GLN A 258 4.95 13.93 -2.86
CA GLN A 258 5.52 13.08 -1.78
C GLN A 258 4.50 12.72 -0.67
N HIS A 259 3.19 12.85 -0.94
CA HIS A 259 2.09 12.66 0.01
C HIS A 259 2.13 13.60 1.24
N VAL A 260 2.70 14.81 1.11
CA VAL A 260 2.81 15.79 2.22
C VAL A 260 1.47 16.14 2.87
N HIS A 261 0.37 16.04 2.12
CA HIS A 261 -0.98 16.32 2.60
C HIS A 261 -1.46 15.38 3.71
N LEU A 262 -0.85 14.20 3.85
CA LEU A 262 -1.14 13.25 4.94
C LEU A 262 -0.36 13.54 6.22
N ILE A 263 0.62 14.45 6.19
CA ILE A 263 1.34 14.86 7.40
C ILE A 263 0.33 15.51 8.35
N PRO A 264 0.27 15.13 9.65
CA PRO A 264 -0.85 15.51 10.51
C PRO A 264 -1.09 17.03 10.60
N MET A 265 -0.04 17.84 10.69
CA MET A 265 -0.14 19.31 10.69
C MET A 265 -0.70 19.88 9.38
N VAL A 266 -0.31 19.30 8.23
CA VAL A 266 -0.81 19.72 6.91
C VAL A 266 -2.26 19.31 6.77
N LEU A 267 -2.59 18.06 7.06
CA LEU A 267 -3.95 17.53 7.04
C LEU A 267 -4.90 18.35 7.91
N ASP A 268 -4.51 18.65 9.16
CA ASP A 268 -5.29 19.47 10.08
C ASP A 268 -5.55 20.88 9.51
N THR A 269 -4.61 21.40 8.70
CA THR A 269 -4.73 22.71 8.08
C THR A 269 -5.64 22.67 6.85
N VAL A 270 -5.50 21.66 5.99
CA VAL A 270 -6.40 21.44 4.84
C VAL A 270 -7.83 21.22 5.31
N LEU A 271 -8.05 20.39 6.32
CA LEU A 271 -9.38 20.16 6.89
C LEU A 271 -9.99 21.43 7.49
N GLY A 272 -9.17 22.27 8.14
CA GLY A 272 -9.62 23.58 8.62
C GLY A 272 -9.94 24.60 7.52
N LEU A 273 -9.56 24.30 6.27
CA LEU A 273 -9.91 25.07 5.07
C LEU A 273 -11.02 24.41 4.26
N ALA A 274 -11.38 23.15 4.53
CA ALA A 274 -12.18 22.34 3.62
C ALA A 274 -13.54 22.97 3.29
N GLN A 275 -14.26 23.50 4.28
CA GLN A 275 -15.55 24.16 4.05
C GLN A 275 -15.41 25.48 3.29
N SER A 276 -14.49 26.35 3.71
CA SER A 276 -14.31 27.68 3.07
C SER A 276 -13.73 27.58 1.66
N GLU A 277 -12.90 26.57 1.42
CA GLU A 277 -12.19 26.34 0.17
C GLU A 277 -12.80 25.19 -0.64
N GLN A 278 -14.00 24.71 -0.31
CA GLN A 278 -14.70 23.65 -1.03
C GLN A 278 -13.83 22.41 -1.32
N VAL A 279 -12.99 22.00 -0.36
CA VAL A 279 -12.20 20.77 -0.47
C VAL A 279 -13.10 19.59 -0.12
N THR A 280 -13.61 18.92 -1.14
CA THR A 280 -14.59 17.84 -1.01
C THR A 280 -13.95 16.46 -0.97
N TRP A 281 -12.69 16.33 -1.42
CA TRP A 281 -12.02 15.03 -1.49
C TRP A 281 -10.51 15.13 -1.23
N ILE A 282 -9.97 14.18 -0.47
CA ILE A 282 -8.53 14.08 -0.18
C ILE A 282 -8.04 12.63 -0.36
N ARG A 283 -6.95 12.45 -1.11
CA ARG A 283 -6.34 11.14 -1.36
C ARG A 283 -5.76 10.52 -0.08
N THR A 284 -6.05 9.26 0.18
CA THR A 284 -5.33 8.45 1.16
C THR A 284 -4.51 7.35 0.49
N THR A 285 -3.46 6.90 1.15
CA THR A 285 -2.53 5.90 0.62
C THR A 285 -2.80 4.52 1.19
N ALA A 286 -4.08 4.15 1.37
CA ALA A 286 -4.50 2.87 1.94
C ALA A 286 -4.18 1.67 1.03
N GLU A 287 -2.90 1.33 0.96
CA GLU A 287 -2.36 0.34 0.03
C GLU A 287 -2.33 -1.05 0.68
N PRO A 288 -3.16 -2.01 0.23
CA PRO A 288 -3.02 -3.38 0.68
C PRO A 288 -1.72 -3.99 0.12
N LEU A 289 -1.13 -4.93 0.86
CA LEU A 289 0.02 -5.67 0.33
C LEU A 289 -0.43 -6.52 -0.88
N PRO A 290 0.26 -6.42 -2.03
CA PRO A 290 -0.11 -7.13 -3.24
C PRO A 290 -0.18 -8.65 -3.03
N THR A 291 -1.16 -9.30 -3.65
CA THR A 291 -1.23 -10.77 -3.73
C THR A 291 -0.30 -11.29 -4.81
N ASP A 292 0.27 -12.47 -4.57
CA ASP A 292 1.10 -13.21 -5.54
C ASP A 292 2.40 -12.52 -6.00
N LEU A 293 2.83 -11.48 -5.28
CA LEU A 293 4.07 -10.78 -5.57
C LEU A 293 5.30 -11.72 -5.42
N PRO A 294 6.16 -11.81 -6.44
CA PRO A 294 7.44 -12.50 -6.43
C PRO A 294 8.38 -12.08 -5.29
N LEU A 295 9.24 -13.00 -4.81
CA LEU A 295 10.17 -12.73 -3.70
C LEU A 295 11.26 -11.71 -4.06
N ASN A 296 11.72 -11.71 -5.31
CA ASN A 296 12.67 -10.71 -5.82
C ASN A 296 12.07 -9.31 -5.77
N LEU A 297 10.79 -9.14 -6.13
CA LEU A 297 10.12 -7.83 -6.04
C LEU A 297 9.89 -7.38 -4.59
N TRP A 298 9.64 -8.32 -3.68
CA TRP A 298 9.66 -8.01 -2.24
C TRP A 298 11.03 -7.50 -1.80
N TRP A 299 12.10 -8.21 -2.17
CA TRP A 299 13.46 -7.81 -1.84
C TRP A 299 13.81 -6.42 -2.40
N ASP A 300 13.44 -6.17 -3.65
CA ASP A 300 13.60 -4.86 -4.28
C ASP A 300 12.85 -3.76 -3.54
N CYS A 301 11.61 -4.03 -3.10
CA CYS A 301 10.80 -3.10 -2.31
C CYS A 301 11.47 -2.76 -0.97
N PHE A 302 12.07 -3.73 -0.28
CA PHE A 302 12.83 -3.49 0.95
C PHE A 302 14.10 -2.69 0.68
N ARG A 303 14.89 -3.09 -0.31
CA ARG A 303 16.18 -2.46 -0.65
C ARG A 303 16.04 -0.98 -1.01
N GLN A 304 14.93 -0.61 -1.64
CA GLN A 304 14.65 0.77 -2.06
C GLN A 304 13.89 1.59 -1.02
N GLY A 305 13.60 1.03 0.16
CA GLY A 305 12.85 1.71 1.21
C GLY A 305 11.35 1.84 0.95
N GLY A 306 10.81 1.21 -0.10
CA GLY A 306 9.38 1.21 -0.43
C GLY A 306 8.53 0.65 0.72
N ALA A 307 9.00 -0.41 1.40
CA ALA A 307 8.32 -0.98 2.56
C ALA A 307 8.26 -0.02 3.77
N LEU A 308 9.34 0.74 4.01
CA LEU A 308 9.38 1.74 5.08
C LEU A 308 8.46 2.92 4.75
N LYS A 309 8.52 3.43 3.51
CA LYS A 309 7.64 4.48 3.00
C LYS A 309 6.17 4.06 3.13
N TRP A 310 5.85 2.83 2.71
CA TRP A 310 4.53 2.23 2.87
C TRP A 310 4.11 2.20 4.34
N LEU A 311 4.95 1.69 5.26
CA LEU A 311 4.61 1.61 6.67
C LEU A 311 4.27 2.99 7.27
N VAL A 312 5.09 4.00 7.00
CA VAL A 312 4.88 5.38 7.48
C VAL A 312 3.55 5.93 6.94
N LEU A 313 3.31 5.80 5.64
CA LEU A 313 2.11 6.33 4.99
C LEU A 313 0.83 5.58 5.38
N GLN A 314 0.92 4.29 5.69
CA GLN A 314 -0.21 3.52 6.22
C GLN A 314 -0.59 3.99 7.63
N CYS A 315 0.38 4.33 8.47
CA CYS A 315 0.13 4.93 9.77
C CYS A 315 -0.54 6.31 9.62
N LEU A 316 -0.02 7.16 8.73
CA LEU A 316 -0.62 8.48 8.46
C LEU A 316 -2.04 8.35 7.89
N THR A 317 -2.28 7.43 6.96
CA THR A 317 -3.61 7.14 6.42
C THR A 317 -4.59 6.67 7.50
N ARG A 318 -4.17 5.82 8.44
CA ARG A 318 -5.01 5.39 9.57
C ARG A 318 -5.39 6.56 10.48
N LEU A 319 -4.48 7.51 10.69
CA LEU A 319 -4.76 8.74 11.45
C LEU A 319 -5.66 9.71 10.67
N ALA A 320 -5.54 9.75 9.34
CA ALA A 320 -6.27 10.67 8.48
C ALA A 320 -7.74 10.27 8.30
N ARG A 321 -8.04 8.98 8.08
CA ARG A 321 -9.39 8.51 7.72
C ARG A 321 -10.50 8.93 8.68
N PRO A 322 -10.35 8.82 10.03
CA PRO A 322 -11.37 9.30 10.95
C PRO A 322 -11.60 10.81 10.85
N LYS A 323 -10.54 11.60 10.65
CA LYS A 323 -10.62 13.06 10.51
C LYS A 323 -11.32 13.47 9.23
N LEU A 324 -11.02 12.79 8.11
CA LEU A 324 -11.70 13.00 6.83
C LEU A 324 -13.21 12.75 6.95
N ARG A 325 -13.60 11.63 7.59
CA ARG A 325 -15.01 11.30 7.85
C ARG A 325 -15.70 12.34 8.73
N ALA A 326 -15.05 12.76 9.81
CA ALA A 326 -15.59 13.77 10.72
C ALA A 326 -15.79 15.14 10.03
N ALA A 327 -14.95 15.47 9.05
CA ALA A 327 -15.06 16.69 8.25
C ALA A 327 -15.95 16.53 7.01
N ASN A 328 -16.60 15.38 6.80
CA ASN A 328 -17.37 15.04 5.60
C ASN A 328 -16.59 15.21 4.29
N VAL A 329 -15.29 14.88 4.30
CA VAL A 329 -14.41 14.91 3.13
C VAL A 329 -14.22 13.50 2.58
N GLY A 330 -14.47 13.33 1.28
CA GLY A 330 -14.33 12.05 0.57
C GLY A 330 -12.88 11.57 0.44
N THR A 331 -12.71 10.28 0.17
CA THR A 331 -11.39 9.68 -0.12
C THR A 331 -11.54 8.38 -0.93
N ASN A 332 -10.45 7.91 -1.54
CA ASN A 332 -10.38 6.62 -2.23
C ASN A 332 -10.50 5.43 -1.25
N GLN A 333 -11.07 4.33 -1.75
CA GLN A 333 -11.28 3.12 -0.94
C GLN A 333 -9.95 2.40 -0.63
N ARG A 334 -9.11 2.27 -1.65
CA ARG A 334 -7.77 1.68 -1.62
C ARG A 334 -6.82 2.47 -2.51
N PHE A 335 -5.53 2.20 -2.36
CA PHE A 335 -4.48 2.83 -3.12
C PHE A 335 -3.47 1.80 -3.61
N ALA A 336 -2.74 2.08 -4.68
CA ALA A 336 -1.55 1.35 -5.09
C ALA A 336 -0.53 2.33 -5.69
N GLY A 337 0.76 2.12 -5.41
CA GLY A 337 1.85 2.93 -5.97
C GLY A 337 2.85 3.48 -4.94
N VAL A 338 2.70 3.17 -3.65
CA VAL A 338 3.73 3.54 -2.65
C VAL A 338 4.85 2.49 -2.62
N LEU A 339 4.50 1.20 -2.61
CA LEU A 339 5.48 0.10 -2.54
C LEU A 339 6.47 0.11 -3.70
N PHE A 340 5.99 0.52 -4.88
CA PHE A 340 6.73 0.55 -6.14
C PHE A 340 6.65 1.94 -6.80
N THR A 341 6.81 3.02 -6.02
CA THR A 341 6.78 4.39 -6.56
C THR A 341 7.74 4.54 -7.75
N GLY A 342 7.22 4.99 -8.89
CA GLY A 342 7.98 5.17 -10.13
C GLY A 342 8.44 3.85 -10.77
N ARG A 343 7.93 2.70 -10.31
CA ARG A 343 8.28 1.35 -10.75
C ARG A 343 7.06 0.44 -10.92
N MET A 344 5.89 1.02 -11.18
CA MET A 344 4.64 0.31 -11.48
C MET A 344 4.67 -0.30 -12.89
N THR A 345 5.53 -1.30 -13.07
CA THR A 345 5.74 -2.01 -14.35
C THR A 345 5.67 -3.53 -14.16
N GLY A 346 5.42 -4.26 -15.26
CA GLY A 346 5.44 -5.73 -15.29
C GLY A 346 4.61 -6.41 -14.19
N GLU A 347 5.18 -7.44 -13.56
CA GLU A 347 4.51 -8.23 -12.51
C GLU A 347 4.12 -7.39 -11.29
N ALA A 348 4.87 -6.33 -10.94
CA ALA A 348 4.52 -5.46 -9.82
C ALA A 348 3.20 -4.74 -10.08
N LEU A 349 3.06 -4.18 -11.28
CA LEU A 349 1.83 -3.53 -11.74
C LEU A 349 0.65 -4.51 -11.74
N GLU A 350 0.82 -5.69 -12.36
CA GLU A 350 -0.23 -6.70 -12.45
C GLU A 350 -0.72 -7.15 -11.06
N CYS A 351 0.21 -7.43 -10.14
CA CYS A 351 -0.12 -7.84 -8.78
C CYS A 351 -0.89 -6.73 -8.04
N CYS A 352 -0.44 -5.48 -8.15
CA CYS A 352 -1.11 -4.32 -7.57
C CYS A 352 -2.50 -4.10 -8.19
N TRP A 353 -2.63 -4.21 -9.51
CA TRP A 353 -3.88 -4.09 -10.25
C TRP A 353 -4.87 -5.15 -9.79
N HIS A 354 -4.50 -6.43 -9.83
CA HIS A 354 -5.38 -7.54 -9.41
C HIS A 354 -5.81 -7.42 -7.94
N THR A 355 -4.89 -7.04 -7.06
CA THR A 355 -5.20 -6.85 -5.63
C THR A 355 -6.26 -5.77 -5.41
N ASN A 356 -6.24 -4.72 -6.23
CA ASN A 356 -7.16 -3.58 -6.12
C ASN A 356 -8.43 -3.75 -6.94
N HIS A 357 -8.40 -4.54 -8.01
CA HIS A 357 -9.57 -4.92 -8.80
C HIS A 357 -10.57 -5.75 -7.98
N CYS A 358 -10.07 -6.64 -7.11
CA CYS A 358 -10.89 -7.49 -6.24
C CYS A 358 -11.44 -6.72 -5.01
N GLN A 359 -12.20 -5.64 -5.25
CA GLN A 359 -12.87 -4.86 -4.21
C GLN A 359 -14.39 -4.94 -4.32
N LYS A 360 -15.06 -4.96 -3.17
CA LYS A 360 -16.50 -4.70 -3.11
C LYS A 360 -16.73 -3.24 -3.44
N ALA A 361 -17.72 -2.96 -4.31
CA ALA A 361 -18.23 -1.63 -4.51
C ALA A 361 -18.48 -0.96 -3.15
N SER A 362 -17.87 0.20 -2.93
CA SER A 362 -18.09 0.99 -1.73
C SER A 362 -19.52 1.53 -1.74
N GLU A 363 -20.21 1.51 -0.59
CA GLU A 363 -21.50 2.20 -0.42
C GLU A 363 -21.40 3.70 -0.75
N SER A 364 -20.20 4.28 -0.63
CA SER A 364 -19.91 5.68 -0.97
C SER A 364 -19.52 5.90 -2.44
N GLY A 365 -19.58 4.88 -3.31
CA GLY A 365 -19.12 4.96 -4.71
C GLY A 365 -17.61 5.12 -4.91
N SER A 366 -16.80 5.13 -3.83
CA SER A 366 -15.35 5.29 -3.93
C SER A 366 -14.69 4.02 -4.48
N ARG A 367 -13.73 4.21 -5.41
CA ARG A 367 -12.95 3.14 -6.03
C ARG A 367 -11.51 3.15 -5.52
N ALA A 368 -10.81 2.03 -5.68
CA ALA A 368 -9.36 2.00 -5.59
C ALA A 368 -8.73 2.94 -6.63
N MET A 369 -7.58 3.50 -6.29
CA MET A 369 -6.77 4.31 -7.18
C MET A 369 -5.39 3.66 -7.34
N LEU A 370 -4.89 3.58 -8.57
CA LEU A 370 -3.55 3.11 -8.90
C LEU A 370 -2.76 4.30 -9.45
N LEU A 371 -1.67 4.65 -8.75
CA LEU A 371 -0.83 5.79 -9.06
C LEU A 371 0.33 5.38 -9.96
N ILE A 372 0.63 6.22 -10.95
CA ILE A 372 1.80 6.16 -11.83
C ILE A 372 2.46 7.55 -11.94
N HIS A 373 3.72 7.57 -12.35
CA HIS A 373 4.49 8.77 -12.64
C HIS A 373 5.08 8.66 -14.06
N PRO A 374 4.25 8.76 -15.11
CA PRO A 374 4.73 8.65 -16.48
C PRO A 374 5.58 9.87 -16.85
N ALA A 375 6.63 9.68 -17.65
CA ALA A 375 7.41 10.78 -18.23
C ALA A 375 8.15 10.29 -19.48
N GLN A 376 8.26 11.16 -20.49
CA GLN A 376 9.11 10.93 -21.67
C GLN A 376 10.61 11.09 -21.29
N PRO A 377 11.55 10.43 -21.99
CA PRO A 377 12.98 10.63 -21.76
C PRO A 377 13.36 12.00 -22.34
N GLY A 378 13.88 12.92 -21.54
CA GLY A 378 14.18 14.27 -22.02
C GLY A 378 14.75 15.23 -20.98
N ASN A 379 15.28 16.36 -21.48
CA ASN A 379 16.25 17.24 -20.81
C ASN A 379 15.84 17.69 -19.40
N THR A 380 16.68 17.31 -18.43
CA THR A 380 16.54 17.55 -17.00
C THR A 380 16.96 18.97 -16.57
N ASP A 381 17.51 19.74 -17.50
CA ASP A 381 18.14 21.05 -17.24
C ASP A 381 17.14 22.08 -16.71
N VAL A 382 15.90 22.07 -17.20
CA VAL A 382 14.84 23.01 -16.80
C VAL A 382 14.44 22.83 -15.32
N MET A 383 14.68 21.66 -14.72
CA MET A 383 14.18 21.35 -13.37
C MET A 383 15.14 21.78 -12.27
N GLN A 384 16.45 21.77 -12.54
CA GLN A 384 17.46 22.32 -11.63
C GLN A 384 17.26 23.83 -11.44
N GLU A 385 16.86 24.54 -12.50
CA GLU A 385 16.58 25.98 -12.47
C GLU A 385 15.36 26.33 -11.60
N HIS A 386 14.42 25.40 -11.39
CA HIS A 386 13.17 25.63 -10.68
C HIS A 386 13.09 25.00 -9.28
N GLN A 387 14.23 24.65 -8.66
CA GLN A 387 14.33 24.23 -7.25
C GLN A 387 13.56 22.95 -6.88
N PHE A 388 13.38 22.01 -7.82
CA PHE A 388 12.88 20.65 -7.56
C PHE A 388 14.03 19.64 -7.38
N THR A 389 14.89 19.88 -6.40
CA THR A 389 16.19 19.18 -6.26
C THR A 389 16.10 17.78 -5.66
N GLU A 390 15.17 17.52 -4.73
CA GLU A 390 15.03 16.20 -4.09
C GLU A 390 14.41 15.18 -5.05
N SER A 391 13.49 15.62 -5.90
CA SER A 391 12.85 14.76 -6.89
C SER A 391 13.63 14.64 -8.20
N PHE A 392 14.71 15.41 -8.39
CA PHE A 392 15.55 15.35 -9.61
C PHE A 392 16.01 13.91 -9.94
N ALA A 393 16.57 13.18 -8.97
CA ALA A 393 17.04 11.81 -9.21
C ALA A 393 15.89 10.84 -9.55
N PHE A 394 14.70 11.09 -9.01
CA PHE A 394 13.48 10.34 -9.32
C PHE A 394 12.88 10.74 -10.69
N PHE A 395 13.08 11.98 -11.13
CA PHE A 395 12.59 12.47 -12.42
C PHE A 395 13.45 12.01 -13.60
N SER A 396 14.77 12.00 -13.43
CA SER A 396 15.72 11.51 -14.44
C SER A 396 15.76 9.98 -14.54
N SER A 397 14.93 9.30 -13.75
CA SER A 397 14.85 7.85 -13.66
C SER A 397 14.27 7.26 -14.95
N PRO A 398 14.96 6.33 -15.63
CA PRO A 398 14.40 5.62 -16.78
C PRO A 398 13.17 4.78 -16.41
N GLN A 399 12.89 4.59 -15.12
CA GLN A 399 11.73 3.84 -14.67
C GLN A 399 10.40 4.59 -14.90
N ARG A 400 10.39 5.94 -14.94
CA ARG A 400 9.19 6.72 -15.31
C ARG A 400 8.78 6.52 -16.77
N GLU A 401 9.77 6.40 -17.66
CA GLU A 401 9.54 6.02 -19.06
C GLU A 401 8.95 4.62 -19.15
N GLN A 402 9.53 3.67 -18.40
CA GLN A 402 9.02 2.30 -18.37
C GLN A 402 7.59 2.23 -17.82
N GLU A 403 7.23 3.05 -16.82
CA GLU A 403 5.86 3.18 -16.35
C GLU A 403 4.94 3.70 -17.47
N TRP A 404 5.34 4.74 -18.19
CA TRP A 404 4.56 5.27 -19.32
C TRP A 404 4.30 4.18 -20.38
N GLN A 405 5.35 3.48 -20.82
CA GLN A 405 5.21 2.39 -21.80
C GLN A 405 4.38 1.22 -21.26
N ALA A 406 4.52 0.87 -19.99
CA ALA A 406 3.73 -0.19 -19.37
C ALA A 406 2.22 0.14 -19.40
N MET A 407 1.85 1.40 -19.17
CA MET A 407 0.44 1.82 -19.20
C MET A 407 -0.17 1.77 -20.59
N LYS A 408 0.59 2.11 -21.63
CA LYS A 408 0.13 2.01 -23.03
C LYS A 408 -0.23 0.58 -23.40
N ASN A 409 0.57 -0.36 -22.89
CA ASN A 409 0.46 -1.80 -23.17
C ASN A 409 -0.42 -2.55 -22.15
N LEU A 410 -0.99 -1.87 -21.15
CA LEU A 410 -1.82 -2.51 -20.15
C LEU A 410 -3.11 -3.06 -20.80
N ILE A 411 -3.18 -4.38 -20.92
CA ILE A 411 -4.37 -5.09 -21.40
C ILE A 411 -5.31 -5.24 -20.20
N ILE A 412 -6.37 -4.44 -20.20
CA ILE A 412 -7.42 -4.48 -19.18
C ILE A 412 -8.33 -5.65 -19.55
N HIS A 413 -8.12 -6.82 -18.94
CA HIS A 413 -9.01 -7.98 -19.06
C HIS A 413 -10.20 -7.90 -18.11
#